data_AF-K1SQB0-F1
#
_entry.id   AF-K1SQB0-F1
#
_cell.length_a   1.000
_cell.length_b   1.000
_cell.length_c   1.000
_cell.angle_alpha   90.00
_cell.angle_beta   90.00
_cell.angle_gamma   90.00
#
_symmetry.space_group_name_H-M   'P 1'
#
loop_
_entity.id
_entity.type
_entity.pdbx_description
1 polymer ?
#
loop_
_entity_poly.entity_id
_entity_poly.type
_entity_poly.pdbx_seq_one_letter_code
_entity_poly.pdbx_strand_id
1 'polypeptide(L)'
;IQSAEAEWKNRKAKRSANNAVVEPLYTMEDADGVIRRFVPCHYNTIVEVCEGVKIRFTDIGHLLGSASIEVWLTEDGNTKKIVFSGDIGNKHQPLLKDPTPTKEADYVVMESTYGDRLHPKDKLDYVAELTKVLQETLDRGGNVVIPSFAVGRTQEILYFLRKIKVGRLVKGHED
;
A
#
# COMPACT_ATOMS: atom_id res chain seq x y z
N ILE A 1 15.59 8.32 -3.00
CA ILE A 1 14.82 8.47 -4.27
C ILE A 1 14.97 9.89 -4.81
N GLN A 2 14.52 10.91 -4.07
CA GLN A 2 14.56 12.31 -4.53
C GLN A 2 15.97 12.80 -4.92
N SER A 3 17.00 12.52 -4.12
CA SER A 3 18.39 12.87 -4.45
C SER A 3 18.86 12.22 -5.76
N ALA A 4 18.61 10.93 -5.95
CA ALA A 4 18.98 10.20 -7.17
C ALA A 4 18.20 10.71 -8.41
N GLU A 5 16.93 11.09 -8.25
CA GLU A 5 16.14 11.69 -9.34
C GLU A 5 16.68 13.06 -9.75
N ALA A 6 17.01 13.91 -8.77
CA ALA A 6 17.61 15.22 -8.99
C ALA A 6 18.97 15.08 -9.72
N GLU A 7 19.83 14.17 -9.25
CA GLU A 7 21.11 13.85 -9.92
C GLU A 7 20.92 13.37 -11.36
N TRP A 8 19.96 12.46 -11.59
CA TRP A 8 19.68 11.96 -12.94
C TRP A 8 19.17 13.08 -13.86
N LYS A 9 18.26 13.93 -13.38
CA LYS A 9 17.76 15.10 -14.12
C LYS A 9 18.88 16.08 -14.43
N ASN A 10 19.75 16.40 -13.46
CA ASN A 10 20.90 17.28 -13.65
C ASN A 10 21.90 16.72 -14.65
N ARG A 11 22.20 15.41 -14.60
CA ARG A 11 23.07 14.75 -15.59
C ARG A 11 22.49 14.80 -17.00
N LYS A 12 21.17 14.67 -17.14
CA LYS A 12 20.49 14.79 -18.44
C LYS A 12 20.45 16.25 -18.92
N ALA A 13 20.21 17.20 -18.01
CA ALA A 13 20.19 18.63 -18.30
C ALA A 13 21.54 19.15 -18.79
N LYS A 14 22.68 18.64 -18.26
CA LYS A 14 24.02 18.93 -18.80
C LYS A 14 24.22 18.60 -20.28
N ARG A 15 23.36 17.74 -20.86
CA ARG A 15 23.38 17.37 -22.30
C ARG A 15 22.42 18.21 -23.16
N SER A 16 21.69 19.14 -22.55
CA SER A 16 20.72 20.04 -23.18
C SER A 16 21.12 21.48 -22.85
N ALA A 17 20.78 22.46 -23.69
CA ALA A 17 21.13 23.88 -23.45
C ALA A 17 20.36 24.54 -22.27
N ASN A 18 19.63 23.75 -21.48
CA ASN A 18 18.77 24.24 -20.40
C ASN A 18 19.46 24.02 -19.04
N ASN A 19 19.82 25.11 -18.37
CA ASN A 19 20.79 25.15 -17.26
C ASN A 19 20.17 25.25 -15.85
N ALA A 20 18.87 25.03 -15.69
CA ALA A 20 18.26 25.05 -14.36
C ALA A 20 18.72 23.82 -13.55
N VAL A 21 19.47 24.05 -12.48
CA VAL A 21 19.84 23.01 -11.52
C VAL A 21 18.58 22.57 -10.79
N VAL A 22 18.31 21.27 -10.81
CA VAL A 22 17.21 20.64 -10.07
C VAL A 22 17.76 20.21 -8.72
N GLU A 23 17.30 20.86 -7.67
CA GLU A 23 17.55 20.42 -6.29
C GLU A 23 16.54 19.32 -5.89
N PRO A 24 16.92 18.36 -5.02
CA PRO A 24 15.98 17.39 -4.50
C PRO A 24 14.96 18.04 -3.55
N LEU A 25 13.73 17.51 -3.51
CA LEU A 25 12.69 18.01 -2.60
C LEU A 25 13.04 17.85 -1.12
N TYR A 26 13.83 16.82 -0.79
CA TYR A 26 14.38 16.56 0.54
C TYR A 26 15.67 15.75 0.42
N THR A 27 16.50 15.84 1.45
CA THR A 27 17.80 15.16 1.58
C THR A 27 17.69 13.89 2.41
N MET A 28 18.78 13.13 2.49
CA MET A 28 18.84 11.96 3.38
C MET A 28 18.83 12.37 4.85
N GLU A 29 19.43 13.53 5.14
CA GLU A 29 19.46 14.14 6.46
C GLU A 29 18.06 14.53 6.92
N ASP A 30 17.23 15.10 6.03
CA ASP A 30 15.83 15.40 6.32
C ASP A 30 15.04 14.12 6.66
N ALA A 31 15.25 13.05 5.89
CA ALA A 31 14.59 11.77 6.12
C ALA A 31 15.00 11.15 7.47
N ASP A 32 16.29 11.15 7.81
CA ASP A 32 16.78 10.68 9.11
C ASP A 32 16.20 11.50 10.26
N GLY A 33 16.12 12.83 10.10
CA GLY A 33 15.53 13.73 11.07
C GLY A 33 14.05 13.43 11.36
N VAL A 34 13.28 13.06 10.33
CA VAL A 34 11.86 12.69 10.48
C VAL A 34 11.69 11.33 11.15
N ILE A 35 12.48 10.32 10.77
CA ILE A 35 12.39 8.96 11.32
C ILE A 35 12.56 8.97 12.85
N ARG A 36 13.48 9.79 13.36
CA ARG A 36 13.74 9.93 14.81
C ARG A 36 12.57 10.52 15.60
N ARG A 37 11.59 11.12 14.93
CA ARG A 37 10.40 11.73 15.55
C ARG A 37 9.18 10.80 15.52
N PHE A 38 9.29 9.62 14.93
CA PHE A 38 8.20 8.67 14.89
C PHE A 38 7.92 8.09 16.28
N VAL A 39 6.65 8.15 16.68
CA VAL A 39 6.15 7.50 17.89
C VAL A 39 5.25 6.35 17.46
N PRO A 40 5.64 5.09 17.68
CA PRO A 40 4.83 3.95 17.29
C PRO A 40 3.55 3.89 18.14
N CYS A 41 2.42 3.60 17.49
CA CYS A 41 1.14 3.43 18.14
C CYS A 41 0.60 2.02 17.85
N HIS A 42 0.18 1.30 18.89
CA HIS A 42 -0.47 0.00 18.70
C HIS A 42 -1.90 0.18 18.18
N TYR A 43 -2.34 -0.76 17.34
CA TYR A 43 -3.74 -0.83 16.92
C TYR A 43 -4.66 -0.98 18.13
N ASN A 44 -5.84 -0.38 18.02
CA ASN A 44 -6.92 -0.41 19.01
C ASN A 44 -6.59 0.23 20.37
N THR A 45 -5.43 0.88 20.50
CA THR A 45 -5.05 1.67 21.67
C THR A 45 -5.43 3.13 21.47
N ILE A 46 -6.07 3.74 22.47
CA ILE A 46 -6.33 5.18 22.48
C ILE A 46 -5.06 5.91 22.90
N VAL A 47 -4.66 6.90 22.09
CA VAL A 47 -3.54 7.79 22.36
C VAL A 47 -4.08 9.21 22.49
N GLU A 48 -3.76 9.88 23.59
CA GLU A 48 -4.05 11.31 23.76
C GLU A 48 -2.89 12.11 23.15
N VAL A 49 -3.19 12.85 22.08
CA VAL A 49 -2.18 13.60 21.31
C VAL A 49 -1.93 14.95 21.98
N CYS A 50 -3.00 15.60 22.40
CA CYS A 50 -3.02 16.81 23.22
C CYS A 50 -4.40 16.92 23.89
N GLU A 51 -4.57 17.93 24.74
CA GLU A 51 -5.85 18.21 25.40
C GLU A 51 -6.98 18.30 24.37
N GLY A 52 -8.05 17.53 24.60
CA GLY A 52 -9.20 17.46 23.72
C GLY A 52 -9.03 16.61 22.46
N VAL A 53 -7.84 16.06 22.17
CA VAL A 53 -7.58 15.26 20.95
C VAL A 53 -7.10 13.86 21.29
N LYS A 54 -7.92 12.87 20.98
CA LYS A 54 -7.59 11.44 21.12
C LYS A 54 -7.64 10.74 19.78
N ILE A 55 -6.73 9.80 19.56
CA ILE A 55 -6.69 9.02 18.34
C ILE A 55 -6.65 7.52 18.63
N ARG A 56 -7.12 6.73 17.66
CA ARG A 56 -6.98 5.27 17.66
C ARG A 56 -6.77 4.78 16.23
N PHE A 57 -5.77 3.93 16.05
CA PHE A 57 -5.54 3.25 14.78
C PHE A 57 -6.26 1.91 14.73
N THR A 58 -6.85 1.57 13.58
CA THR A 58 -7.48 0.27 13.33
C THR A 58 -6.92 -0.34 12.05
N ASP A 59 -6.69 -1.66 12.04
CA ASP A 59 -6.14 -2.37 10.88
C ASP A 59 -7.18 -2.42 9.75
N ILE A 60 -6.77 -1.96 8.58
CA ILE A 60 -7.60 -1.86 7.36
C ILE A 60 -7.11 -2.78 6.24
N GLY A 61 -6.13 -3.64 6.48
CA GLY A 61 -5.82 -4.76 5.59
C GLY A 61 -5.33 -4.39 4.18
N HIS A 62 -4.87 -3.16 3.93
CA HIS A 62 -4.41 -2.72 2.61
C HIS A 62 -2.95 -3.06 2.34
N LEU A 63 -2.09 -2.73 3.30
CA LEU A 63 -0.68 -3.12 3.37
C LEU A 63 -0.32 -3.48 4.81
N LEU A 64 0.83 -4.12 4.99
CA LEU A 64 1.35 -4.36 6.33
C LEU A 64 1.54 -3.01 7.05
N GLY A 65 0.91 -2.86 8.21
CA GLY A 65 0.95 -1.61 8.98
C GLY A 65 -0.06 -0.54 8.53
N SER A 66 -0.88 -0.80 7.49
CA SER A 66 -1.93 0.13 7.07
C SER A 66 -2.98 0.33 8.16
N ALA A 67 -3.52 1.55 8.27
CA ALA A 67 -4.44 1.91 9.33
C ALA A 67 -5.49 2.93 8.91
N SER A 68 -6.72 2.74 9.40
CA SER A 68 -7.70 3.82 9.54
C SER A 68 -7.43 4.50 10.88
N ILE A 69 -7.56 5.82 10.91
CA ILE A 69 -7.43 6.62 12.13
C ILE A 69 -8.80 7.17 12.53
N GLU A 70 -9.19 6.85 13.75
CA GLU A 70 -10.33 7.47 14.42
C GLU A 70 -9.81 8.59 15.30
N VAL A 71 -10.42 9.77 15.20
CA VAL A 71 -10.04 10.98 15.92
C VAL A 71 -11.25 11.47 16.71
N TRP A 72 -11.11 11.53 18.04
CA TRP A 72 -12.08 12.19 18.92
C TRP A 72 -11.57 13.58 19.26
N LEU A 73 -12.37 14.58 18.95
CA LEU A 73 -12.12 15.99 19.21
C LEU A 73 -13.14 16.47 20.24
N THR A 74 -12.69 17.05 21.35
CA THR A 74 -13.54 17.59 22.41
C THR A 74 -13.30 19.08 22.57
N GLU A 75 -14.35 19.88 22.39
CA GLU A 75 -14.33 21.35 22.52
C GLU A 75 -15.60 21.78 23.26
N ASP A 76 -15.47 22.66 24.26
CA ASP A 76 -16.58 23.15 25.10
C ASP A 76 -17.48 22.04 25.66
N GLY A 77 -16.88 20.90 26.03
CA GLY A 77 -17.59 19.73 26.56
C GLY A 77 -18.31 18.87 25.51
N ASN A 78 -18.21 19.21 24.23
CA ASN A 78 -18.80 18.45 23.13
C ASN A 78 -17.74 17.60 22.43
N THR A 79 -17.95 16.28 22.35
CA THR A 79 -17.05 15.38 21.64
C THR A 79 -17.61 14.99 20.28
N LYS A 80 -16.78 15.07 19.24
CA LYS A 80 -17.05 14.59 17.88
C LYS A 80 -16.01 13.57 17.42
N LYS A 81 -16.46 12.56 16.68
CA LYS A 81 -15.60 11.52 16.11
C LYS A 81 -15.52 11.63 14.60
N ILE A 82 -14.31 11.87 14.09
CA ILE A 82 -13.99 11.86 12.67
C ILE A 82 -13.16 10.62 12.37
N VAL A 83 -13.48 9.90 11.30
CA VAL A 83 -12.73 8.73 10.87
C VAL A 83 -12.15 8.96 9.49
N PHE A 84 -10.84 8.74 9.35
CA PHE A 84 -10.14 8.75 8.07
C PHE A 84 -9.79 7.31 7.71
N SER A 85 -10.30 6.83 6.58
CA SER A 85 -10.16 5.40 6.25
C SER A 85 -8.73 4.96 5.93
N GLY A 86 -7.91 5.87 5.41
CA GLY A 86 -6.75 5.48 4.60
C GLY A 86 -7.20 4.77 3.32
N ASP A 87 -6.31 4.06 2.65
CA ASP A 87 -6.64 3.22 1.49
C ASP A 87 -7.15 1.87 1.99
N ILE A 88 -8.39 1.50 1.72
CA ILE A 88 -9.02 0.33 2.35
C ILE A 88 -8.58 -0.95 1.63
N GLY A 89 -8.20 -1.97 2.41
CA GLY A 89 -7.82 -3.27 1.89
C GLY A 89 -8.99 -4.09 1.37
N ASN A 90 -8.68 -5.02 0.47
CA ASN A 90 -9.66 -6.03 0.06
C ASN A 90 -9.79 -7.13 1.13
N LYS A 91 -10.96 -7.76 1.19
CA LYS A 91 -11.17 -8.94 2.04
C LYS A 91 -10.53 -10.19 1.44
N HIS A 92 -10.21 -11.13 2.30
CA HIS A 92 -9.70 -12.46 1.99
C HIS A 92 -8.38 -12.46 1.22
N GLN A 93 -7.54 -11.46 1.45
CA GLN A 93 -6.18 -11.45 0.92
C GLN A 93 -5.33 -12.52 1.63
N PRO A 94 -4.40 -13.18 0.92
CA PRO A 94 -3.67 -14.32 1.47
C PRO A 94 -2.68 -13.99 2.60
N LEU A 95 -2.28 -12.72 2.74
CA LEU A 95 -1.21 -12.29 3.65
C LEU A 95 -1.65 -11.23 4.68
N LEU A 96 -2.80 -10.60 4.47
CA LEU A 96 -3.31 -9.50 5.30
C LEU A 96 -4.61 -9.90 5.97
N LYS A 97 -4.87 -9.31 7.14
CA LYS A 97 -6.17 -9.46 7.81
C LYS A 97 -7.23 -8.69 7.04
N ASP A 98 -8.48 -9.13 7.19
CA ASP A 98 -9.60 -8.37 6.66
C ASP A 98 -9.68 -7.00 7.36
N PRO A 99 -10.08 -5.93 6.64
CA PRO A 99 -10.26 -4.61 7.24
C PRO A 99 -11.24 -4.65 8.41
N THR A 100 -10.89 -3.96 9.51
CA THR A 100 -11.77 -3.82 10.67
C THR A 100 -12.85 -2.78 10.37
N PRO A 101 -14.15 -3.11 10.48
CA PRO A 101 -15.21 -2.14 10.24
C PRO A 101 -15.26 -1.06 11.33
N THR A 102 -15.41 0.20 10.91
CA THR A 102 -15.74 1.30 11.81
C THR A 102 -17.17 1.15 12.33
N LYS A 103 -17.36 1.16 13.65
CA LYS A 103 -18.68 0.97 14.27
C LYS A 103 -19.54 2.24 14.29
N GLU A 104 -18.91 3.37 14.53
CA GLU A 104 -19.57 4.67 14.74
C GLU A 104 -18.62 5.80 14.33
N ALA A 105 -19.19 6.89 13.81
CA ALA A 105 -18.51 8.16 13.50
C ALA A 105 -19.56 9.25 13.31
N ASP A 106 -19.24 10.50 13.66
CA ASP A 106 -20.03 11.66 13.23
C ASP A 106 -19.70 12.02 11.77
N TYR A 107 -18.42 11.87 11.40
CA TYR A 107 -17.92 12.16 10.05
C TYR A 107 -16.98 11.06 9.57
N VAL A 108 -17.06 10.73 8.28
CA VAL A 108 -16.15 9.78 7.63
C VAL A 108 -15.52 10.47 6.42
N VAL A 109 -14.20 10.49 6.40
CA VAL A 109 -13.39 10.87 5.24
C VAL A 109 -12.82 9.58 4.66
N MET A 110 -13.37 9.14 3.53
CA MET A 110 -13.02 7.86 2.93
C MET A 110 -12.36 8.01 1.56
N GLU A 111 -11.47 7.07 1.26
CA GLU A 111 -10.94 6.89 -0.08
C GLU A 111 -12.04 6.47 -1.07
N SER A 112 -11.76 6.67 -2.36
CA SER A 112 -12.71 6.35 -3.44
C SER A 112 -12.00 5.84 -4.70
N THR A 113 -10.89 5.13 -4.54
CA THR A 113 -10.02 4.68 -5.64
C THR A 113 -10.79 3.92 -6.72
N TYR A 114 -11.77 3.10 -6.30
CA TYR A 114 -12.65 2.33 -7.18
C TYR A 114 -14.13 2.72 -7.05
N GLY A 115 -14.41 3.97 -6.65
CA GLY A 115 -15.79 4.43 -6.42
C GLY A 115 -16.67 4.43 -7.67
N ASP A 116 -16.10 4.29 -8.87
CA ASP A 116 -16.78 4.25 -10.17
C ASP A 116 -17.13 2.83 -10.64
N ARG A 117 -16.72 1.77 -9.93
CA ARG A 117 -16.81 0.38 -10.41
C ARG A 117 -17.30 -0.58 -9.35
N LEU A 118 -17.97 -1.64 -9.79
CA LEU A 118 -18.32 -2.77 -8.94
C LEU A 118 -17.22 -3.85 -9.03
N HIS A 119 -16.78 -4.33 -7.87
CA HIS A 119 -15.93 -5.51 -7.83
C HIS A 119 -16.72 -6.76 -8.26
N PRO A 120 -16.10 -7.67 -9.03
CA PRO A 120 -16.71 -8.96 -9.35
C PRO A 120 -17.12 -9.69 -8.06
N LYS A 121 -18.33 -10.25 -8.03
CA LYS A 121 -18.85 -10.98 -6.86
C LYS A 121 -18.15 -12.33 -6.67
N ASP A 122 -17.68 -12.91 -7.76
CA ASP A 122 -16.96 -14.18 -7.74
C ASP A 122 -15.49 -13.92 -7.43
N LYS A 123 -14.93 -14.70 -6.49
CA LYS A 123 -13.48 -14.71 -6.26
C LYS A 123 -12.82 -15.19 -7.56
N LEU A 124 -12.13 -14.27 -8.24
CA LEU A 124 -11.21 -14.62 -9.31
C LEU A 124 -10.20 -15.63 -8.76
N ASP A 125 -10.06 -16.76 -9.44
CA ASP A 125 -8.99 -17.70 -9.16
C ASP A 125 -7.67 -17.13 -9.71
N TYR A 126 -7.05 -16.26 -8.92
CA TYR A 126 -5.78 -15.62 -9.29
C TYR A 126 -4.67 -16.64 -9.56
N VAL A 127 -4.74 -17.84 -8.96
CA VAL A 127 -3.75 -18.89 -9.19
C VAL A 127 -3.92 -19.49 -10.58
N ALA A 128 -5.17 -19.80 -10.97
CA ALA A 128 -5.48 -20.32 -12.30
C ALA A 128 -5.14 -19.32 -13.40
N GLU A 129 -5.56 -18.06 -13.27
CA GLU A 129 -5.28 -17.01 -14.25
C GLU A 129 -3.78 -16.75 -14.41
N LEU A 130 -3.04 -16.66 -13.30
CA LEU A 130 -1.58 -16.49 -13.36
C LEU A 130 -0.89 -17.72 -13.97
N THR A 131 -1.35 -18.93 -13.65
CA THR A 131 -0.82 -20.17 -14.25
C THR A 131 -1.00 -20.18 -15.75
N LYS A 132 -2.17 -19.77 -16.24
CA LYS A 132 -2.45 -19.68 -17.68
C LYS A 132 -1.46 -18.74 -18.38
N VAL A 133 -1.27 -17.53 -17.83
CA VAL A 133 -0.32 -16.55 -18.39
C VAL A 133 1.11 -17.07 -18.40
N LEU A 134 1.53 -17.75 -17.32
CA LEU A 134 2.87 -18.37 -17.23
C LEU A 134 3.03 -19.47 -18.28
N GLN A 135 2.08 -20.41 -18.37
CA GLN A 135 2.11 -21.53 -19.31
C GLN A 135 2.22 -21.03 -20.76
N GLU A 136 1.30 -20.15 -21.18
CA GLU A 136 1.26 -19.62 -22.55
C GLU A 136 2.54 -18.88 -22.93
N THR A 137 3.16 -18.19 -21.98
CA THR A 137 4.40 -17.44 -22.24
C THR A 137 5.61 -18.36 -22.33
N LEU A 138 5.72 -19.34 -21.44
CA LEU A 138 6.83 -20.30 -21.39
C LEU A 138 6.80 -21.26 -22.59
N ASP A 139 5.61 -21.72 -23.01
CA ASP A 139 5.45 -22.57 -24.21
C ASP A 139 5.94 -21.87 -25.49
N ARG A 140 5.93 -20.54 -25.51
CA ARG A 140 6.44 -19.72 -26.61
C ARG A 140 7.92 -19.35 -26.49
N GLY A 141 8.61 -19.84 -25.46
CA GLY A 141 10.01 -19.50 -25.16
C GLY A 141 10.21 -18.05 -24.69
N GLY A 142 9.16 -17.41 -24.16
CA GLY A 142 9.19 -16.02 -23.70
C GLY A 142 9.47 -15.85 -22.20
N ASN A 143 9.56 -14.59 -21.77
CA ASN A 143 9.73 -14.20 -20.36
C ASN A 143 8.50 -13.44 -19.86
N VAL A 144 8.05 -13.75 -18.63
CA VAL A 144 6.99 -12.99 -17.94
C VAL A 144 7.61 -11.92 -17.04
N VAL A 145 7.34 -10.65 -17.33
CA VAL A 145 7.82 -9.51 -16.54
C VAL A 145 6.65 -8.87 -15.79
N ILE A 146 6.72 -8.83 -14.46
CA ILE A 146 5.66 -8.29 -13.59
C ILE A 146 6.18 -7.04 -12.86
N PRO A 147 5.85 -5.82 -13.31
CA PRO A 147 6.19 -4.61 -12.57
C PRO A 147 5.38 -4.55 -11.28
N SER A 148 6.04 -4.32 -10.16
CA SER A 148 5.38 -4.31 -8.84
C SER A 148 6.13 -3.41 -7.86
N PHE A 149 5.40 -2.86 -6.88
CA PHE A 149 5.98 -2.11 -5.77
C PHE A 149 6.64 -3.07 -4.77
N ALA A 150 7.70 -2.61 -4.10
CA ALA A 150 8.47 -3.42 -3.16
C ALA A 150 7.65 -3.98 -1.98
N VAL A 151 6.55 -3.31 -1.61
CA VAL A 151 5.65 -3.72 -0.52
C VAL A 151 4.21 -3.81 -1.03
N GLY A 152 3.51 -4.87 -0.62
CA GLY A 152 2.13 -5.16 -1.01
C GLY A 152 2.05 -6.24 -2.09
N ARG A 153 1.89 -5.80 -3.34
CA ARG A 153 1.55 -6.69 -4.46
C ARG A 153 2.64 -7.72 -4.77
N THR A 154 3.91 -7.38 -4.56
CA THR A 154 5.03 -8.32 -4.75
C THR A 154 4.87 -9.56 -3.86
N GLN A 155 4.52 -9.36 -2.59
CA GLN A 155 4.38 -10.46 -1.63
C GLN A 155 3.22 -11.39 -2.01
N GLU A 156 2.10 -10.84 -2.50
CA GLU A 156 0.97 -11.62 -3.00
C GLU A 156 1.35 -12.44 -4.25
N ILE A 157 2.05 -11.83 -5.21
CA ILE A 157 2.52 -12.53 -6.41
C ILE A 157 3.46 -13.68 -6.03
N LEU A 158 4.41 -13.46 -5.12
CA LEU A 158 5.30 -14.53 -4.64
C LEU A 158 4.52 -15.66 -3.96
N TYR A 159 3.47 -15.34 -3.21
CA TYR A 159 2.60 -16.35 -2.61
C TYR A 159 1.88 -17.19 -3.67
N PHE A 160 1.32 -16.56 -4.71
CA PHE A 160 0.67 -17.27 -5.81
C PHE A 160 1.67 -18.12 -6.61
N LEU A 161 2.83 -17.57 -6.95
CA LEU A 161 3.90 -18.33 -7.62
C LEU A 161 4.33 -19.55 -6.81
N ARG A 162 4.43 -19.43 -5.48
CA ARG A 162 4.72 -20.57 -4.61
C ARG A 162 3.62 -21.63 -4.68
N LYS A 163 2.33 -21.24 -4.67
CA LYS A 163 1.21 -22.18 -4.85
C LYS A 163 1.29 -22.91 -6.18
N ILE A 164 1.56 -22.18 -7.27
CA ILE A 164 1.70 -22.72 -8.63
C ILE A 164 2.84 -23.73 -8.67
N LYS A 165 4.00 -23.38 -8.11
CA LYS A 165 5.19 -24.23 -8.09
C LYS A 165 4.96 -25.51 -7.26
N VAL A 166 4.42 -25.39 -6.06
CA VAL A 166 4.14 -26.55 -5.18
C VAL A 166 3.06 -27.45 -5.79
N GLY A 167 2.03 -26.86 -6.40
CA GLY A 167 0.96 -27.58 -7.07
C GLY A 167 1.34 -28.17 -8.43
N ARG A 168 2.55 -27.87 -8.95
CA ARG A 168 3.01 -28.24 -10.30
C ARG A 168 1.97 -27.90 -11.37
N LEU A 169 1.43 -26.68 -11.28
CA LEU A 169 0.32 -26.24 -12.14
C LEU A 169 0.79 -25.79 -13.53
N VAL A 170 2.04 -25.34 -13.67
CA VAL A 170 2.71 -25.16 -14.96
C VAL A 170 3.34 -26.51 -15.37
N LYS A 171 3.08 -26.94 -16.59
CA LYS A 171 3.45 -28.25 -17.13
C LYS A 171 4.50 -28.11 -18.22
N GLY A 172 5.42 -29.07 -18.33
CA GLY A 172 6.44 -29.09 -19.40
C GLY A 172 7.62 -28.13 -19.17
N HIS A 173 7.66 -27.44 -18.03
CA HIS A 173 8.70 -26.48 -17.63
C HIS A 173 9.08 -26.69 -16.15
N GLU A 174 9.33 -27.94 -15.75
CA GLU A 174 9.56 -28.31 -14.33
C GLU A 174 10.99 -28.05 -13.83
N ASP A 175 11.93 -27.76 -14.74
CA ASP A 175 13.34 -27.49 -14.47
C ASP A 175 13.61 -26.03 -14.03
#